data_AF-A0A938NH91-F1
#
_entry.id   AF-A0A938NH91-F1
#
_cell.length_a   1.000
_cell.length_b   1.000
_cell.length_c   1.000
_cell.angle_alpha   90.00
_cell.angle_beta   90.00
_cell.angle_gamma   90.00
#
_symmetry.space_group_name_H-M   'P 1'
#
loop_
_entity.id
_entity.type
_entity.pdbx_description
1 polymer ?
#
loop_
_entity_poly.entity_id
_entity_poly.type
_entity_poly.pdbx_seq_one_letter_code
_entity_poly.pdbx_strand_id
1 'polypeptide(L)' 'MVKVDQRIRVRLKGFDYRILDQSVAEIVETVKRSGAKVAGPIPLPTRIEKFT' A
#
# COMPACT_ATOMS: atom_id res chain seq x y z
N MET A 1 -12.04 15.03 24.91
CA MET A 1 -11.91 13.58 24.60
C MET A 1 -11.19 13.46 23.26
N VAL A 2 -9.88 13.17 23.26
CA VAL A 2 -9.11 13.07 22.01
C VAL A 2 -9.40 11.71 21.39
N LYS A 3 -10.13 11.68 20.26
CA LYS A 3 -10.29 10.45 19.47
C LYS A 3 -8.92 10.04 18.94
N VAL A 4 -8.41 8.90 19.39
CA VAL A 4 -7.21 8.28 18.81
C VAL A 4 -7.60 7.74 17.44
N ASP A 5 -7.22 8.47 16.40
CA ASP A 5 -7.47 8.09 15.00
C ASP A 5 -6.60 6.87 14.68
N GLN A 6 -7.20 5.69 14.62
CA GLN A 6 -6.52 4.42 14.29
C GLN A 6 -6.10 4.46 12.81
N ARG A 7 -4.84 4.84 12.55
CA ARG A 7 -4.28 4.93 11.20
C ARG A 7 -3.36 3.75 10.90
N ILE A 8 -3.79 2.88 10.00
CA ILE A 8 -3.00 1.76 9.50
C ILE A 8 -2.19 2.23 8.28
N ARG A 9 -0.87 1.99 8.27
CA ARG A 9 0.01 2.29 7.13
C ARG A 9 0.63 1.00 6.60
N VAL A 10 0.26 0.61 5.39
CA VAL A 10 0.79 -0.59 4.72
C VAL A 10 1.87 -0.16 3.72
N ARG A 11 3.05 -0.80 3.78
CA ARG A 11 4.12 -0.63 2.79
C ARG A 11 4.34 -1.95 2.07
N LEU A 12 4.14 -1.96 0.76
CA LEU A 12 4.39 -3.11 -0.09
C LEU A 12 5.77 -3.00 -0.72
N LYS A 13 6.51 -4.11 -0.73
CA LYS A 13 7.82 -4.25 -1.38
C LYS A 13 7.83 -5.57 -2.13
N GLY A 14 8.28 -5.53 -3.37
CA GLY A 14 8.40 -6.71 -4.22
C GLY A 14 9.33 -6.41 -5.38
N PHE A 15 9.89 -7.45 -5.97
CA PHE A 15 10.75 -7.34 -7.15
C PHE A 15 9.93 -7.23 -8.44
N ASP A 16 8.78 -7.92 -8.51
CA ASP A 16 7.87 -7.88 -9.65
C ASP A 16 6.73 -6.87 -9.40
N TYR A 17 6.62 -5.87 -10.28
CA TYR A 17 5.61 -4.83 -10.20
C TYR A 17 4.20 -5.36 -10.49
N ARG A 18 4.05 -6.41 -11.32
CA ARG A 18 2.73 -6.91 -11.75
C ARG A 18 1.95 -7.51 -10.58
N ILE A 19 2.64 -8.34 -9.79
CA ILE A 19 2.07 -8.98 -8.60
C ILE A 19 1.81 -7.92 -7.52
N LEU A 20 2.71 -6.94 -7.40
CA LEU A 20 2.55 -5.83 -6.46
C LEU A 20 1.28 -5.03 -6.76
N ASP A 21 1.08 -4.64 -8.02
CA ASP A 21 -0.07 -3.85 -8.46
C ASP A 21 -1.38 -4.61 -8.29
N GLN A 22 -1.40 -5.92 -8.59
CA GLN A 22 -2.57 -6.76 -8.33
C GLN A 22 -2.90 -6.78 -6.83
N SER A 23 -1.90 -7.04 -5.99
CA SER A 23 -2.07 -7.09 -4.53
C SER A 23 -2.55 -5.74 -3.97
N VAL A 24 -2.00 -4.62 -4.48
CA VAL A 24 -2.44 -3.26 -4.14
C VAL A 24 -3.92 -3.08 -4.48
N ALA A 25 -4.35 -3.50 -5.67
CA ALA A 25 -5.73 -3.36 -6.12
C ALA A 25 -6.70 -4.12 -5.21
N GLU A 26 -6.39 -5.38 -4.88
CA GLU A 26 -7.20 -6.22 -4.00
C GLU A 26 -7.32 -5.63 -2.58
N ILE A 27 -6.22 -5.13 -2.01
CA ILE A 27 -6.23 -4.47 -0.70
C ILE A 27 -7.08 -3.21 -0.74
N VAL A 28 -6.91 -2.37 -1.77
CA VAL A 28 -7.68 -1.13 -1.91
C VAL A 28 -9.18 -1.42 -2.06
N GLU A 29 -9.56 -2.44 -2.82
CA GLU A 29 -10.96 -2.84 -2.96
C GLU A 29 -11.54 -3.33 -1.62
N THR A 30 -10.79 -4.16 -0.89
CA THR A 30 -11.21 -4.71 0.41
C THR A 30 -11.42 -3.59 1.44
N VAL A 31 -10.49 -2.63 1.51
CA VAL A 31 -10.59 -1.50 2.45
C VAL A 31 -11.74 -0.57 2.07
N LYS A 32 -11.97 -0.33 0.76
CA LYS A 32 -13.14 0.41 0.27
C LYS A 32 -14.44 -0.29 0.66
N ARG A 33 -14.52 -1.62 0.52
CA ARG A 33 -15.69 -2.43 0.91
C ARG A 33 -15.96 -2.37 2.41
N SER A 34 -14.91 -2.31 3.22
CA SER A 34 -15.02 -2.14 4.69
C SER A 34 -15.47 -0.73 5.12
N GLY A 35 -15.61 0.23 4.19
CA GLY A 35 -16.02 1.62 4.51
C GLY A 35 -14.92 2.49 5.12
N ALA A 36 -13.66 2.05 5.09
CA ALA A 36 -12.54 2.82 5.61
C ALA A 36 -12.02 3.83 4.57
N LYS A 37 -11.49 4.96 5.05
CA LYS A 37 -10.91 6.01 4.18
C LYS A 37 -9.53 5.57 3.68
N VAL A 38 -9.35 5.57 2.36
CA VAL A 38 -8.10 5.19 1.68
C VAL A 38 -7.43 6.43 1.10
N ALA A 39 -6.13 6.60 1.34
CA ALA A 39 -5.31 7.66 0.76
C ALA A 39 -4.79 7.34 -0.66
N GLY A 40 -5.05 6.13 -1.16
CA GLY A 40 -4.56 5.62 -2.44
C GLY A 40 -3.16 5.01 -2.36
N PRO A 41 -2.74 4.22 -3.36
CA PRO A 41 -1.37 3.76 -3.45
C PRO A 41 -0.45 4.94 -3.79
N ILE A 42 0.50 5.22 -2.90
CA ILE A 42 1.52 6.25 -3.11
C ILE A 42 2.79 5.52 -3.55
N PRO A 43 3.21 5.66 -4.82
CA PRO A 43 4.43 5.02 -5.29
C PRO A 43 5.64 5.62 -4.56
N LEU A 44 6.52 4.74 -4.11
CA LEU A 44 7.79 5.11 -3.50
C LEU A 44 8.91 4.87 -4.53
N PRO A 45 10.02 5.62 -4.45
CA PRO A 45 11.15 5.41 -5.34
C PRO A 45 11.69 3.98 -5.21
N THR A 46 11.86 3.31 -6.35
CA THR A 46 12.43 1.96 -6.44
C THR A 46 13.91 2.00 -6.09
N ARG A 47 14.34 1.18 -5.12
CA ARG A 47 15.76 0.97 -4.82
C ARG A 47 16.34 -0.03 -5.80
N ILE A 48 17.45 0.32 -6.44
CA ILE A 48 18.17 -0.54 -7.38
C ILE A 48 19.56 -0.77 -6.79
N GLU A 49 19.83 -2.00 -6.34
CA GLU A 49 21.17 -2.42 -5.90
C GLU A 49 21.82 -3.18 -7.07
N LYS A 50 22.94 -2.65 -7.58
CA LYS A 50 23.72 -3.27 -8.66
C LYS A 50 24.99 -3.86 -8.05
N PHE A 51 25.19 -5.16 -8.18
CA PHE A 51 26.44 -5.84 -7.83
C PHE A 51 27.26 -6.00 -9.12
N THR A 52 28.55 -5.63 -9.07
CA THR A 52 29.52 -5.81 -10.17
C THR A 52 30.42 -6.99 -9.87
#